data_AF-A0A672NJE7-F1
#
_entry.id   AF-A0A672NJE7-F1
#
_cell.length_a   1.000
_cell.length_b   1.000
_cell.length_c   1.000
_cell.angle_alpha   90.00
_cell.angle_beta   90.00
_cell.angle_gamma   90.00
#
_symmetry.space_group_name_H-M   'P 1'
#
loop_
_entity.id
_entity.type
_entity.pdbx_description
1 polymer ?
#
loop_
_entity_poly.entity_id
_entity_poly.type
_entity_poly.pdbx_seq_one_letter_code
_entity_poly.pdbx_strand_id
1 'polypeptide(L)'
;ITVYLHSVLPLFFSELKVSSSADYFLFNSGIFLQQWEAQVRPYIEMIDFMRRIGIEKELALPSIAVVGDQSSGKSSVLEALSGVALPRGSGIVTRCPLELKLRKLINGTGWTAIISYNEVRETFHDPAQVESYVRRAQNMLAGDGVGICDDLISLEITSPDVCDLTLIDLPGITRVPVKGQPEDIGDQIRRLILKFTSKKETINLVVVPCNVDIATTEALRMAQGVDPDGLRTLAILTKPDLIDKGAEADILQVLQGKVVPLKKGYTIVRCRGQSDINENVSLVEATRQEKEFFAKHTQFSYLLEEQRATIPCLSTRLTKELVGHIKSSLPSLRDQIHIHLSAVRVELKNYSDGPPLEPERMGPYLSKKILEFSDQISELCRTGDSDTGNLYSYLRPVFKQWECHLSSSKSVKQMTEKYDEAHRGRELVTFSDYCVYESMVKKHVGDLKQPALDTLKFIRGIVQKEFMVMCELCFPNYPHLRHIILNHIDDIQSKQESKVEKRIHEYINMEKLVYTQDPIFNQKIVDFKFVEKRQEYETVSLDMGENIVYQRLADYIPMVILLFILKEAAVMLRAHSMDLRDGADVVKLLVEDTEAGRKRADLHQRMERLRLAQERTLSHLFWT
;
A
#
# COMPACT_ATOMS: atom_id res chain seq x y z
N ILE A 1 25.23 -29.05 -17.65
CA ILE A 1 26.08 -28.34 -16.67
C ILE A 1 25.78 -28.92 -15.28
N THR A 2 26.09 -30.21 -15.12
CA THR A 2 25.72 -31.02 -13.94
C THR A 2 26.63 -32.25 -13.87
N VAL A 3 27.96 -32.06 -13.95
CA VAL A 3 28.95 -33.12 -13.65
C VAL A 3 30.27 -32.55 -13.05
N TYR A 4 30.47 -31.24 -12.97
CA TYR A 4 31.74 -30.63 -12.53
C TYR A 4 31.76 -30.09 -11.08
N LEU A 5 30.89 -30.57 -10.20
CA LEU A 5 30.70 -30.01 -8.85
C LEU A 5 31.03 -30.95 -7.68
N HIS A 6 31.69 -32.09 -7.92
CA HIS A 6 31.88 -33.10 -6.86
C HIS A 6 33.32 -33.54 -6.54
N SER A 7 34.36 -32.83 -7.00
CA SER A 7 35.75 -33.29 -6.78
C SER A 7 36.75 -32.26 -6.25
N VAL A 8 36.34 -31.07 -5.77
CA VAL A 8 37.30 -30.06 -5.23
C VAL A 8 36.94 -29.50 -3.84
N LEU A 9 35.99 -30.12 -3.12
CA LEU A 9 35.65 -29.73 -1.74
C LEU A 9 35.69 -30.98 -0.86
N PRO A 10 36.89 -31.47 -0.49
CA PRO A 10 37.30 -31.33 0.91
C PRO A 10 38.84 -31.35 1.10
N LEU A 11 39.51 -30.20 1.05
CA LEU A 11 40.94 -30.09 1.43
C LEU A 11 41.28 -28.84 2.26
N PHE A 12 40.30 -28.04 2.69
CA PHE A 12 40.55 -26.80 3.45
C PHE A 12 39.95 -26.76 4.87
N PHE A 13 39.28 -27.82 5.32
CA PHE A 13 38.69 -27.88 6.67
C PHE A 13 39.09 -29.16 7.39
N SER A 14 40.35 -29.26 7.85
CA SER A 14 40.72 -30.28 8.85
C SER A 14 41.92 -29.95 9.74
N GLU A 15 42.55 -28.79 9.65
CA GLU A 15 43.68 -28.46 10.53
C GLU A 15 43.60 -27.04 11.11
N LEU A 16 42.74 -26.87 12.10
CA LEU A 16 42.92 -25.85 13.14
C LEU A 16 42.76 -26.55 14.49
N LYS A 17 43.77 -27.38 14.80
CA LYS A 17 44.02 -27.82 16.18
C LYS A 17 44.48 -26.59 16.96
N VAL A 18 43.75 -26.33 18.03
CA VAL A 18 44.07 -25.38 19.08
C VAL A 18 45.44 -25.74 19.70
N SER A 19 46.47 -24.91 19.48
CA SER A 19 47.66 -24.89 20.35
C SER A 19 48.50 -23.61 20.23
N SER A 20 48.68 -22.97 21.39
CA SER A 20 49.79 -22.13 21.86
C SER A 20 50.17 -20.83 21.13
N SER A 21 50.05 -19.73 21.89
CA SER A 21 50.91 -18.53 22.02
C SER A 21 51.40 -17.74 20.80
N ALA A 22 51.39 -18.26 19.58
CA ALA A 22 51.84 -17.56 18.38
C ALA A 22 50.74 -16.70 17.72
N ASP A 23 49.47 -17.06 17.90
CA ASP A 23 48.32 -16.29 17.38
C ASP A 23 48.07 -14.97 18.15
N TYR A 24 48.63 -14.83 19.36
CA TYR A 24 48.50 -13.62 20.18
C TYR A 24 49.19 -12.39 19.57
N PHE A 25 50.26 -12.59 18.78
CA PHE A 25 50.96 -11.49 18.11
C PHE A 25 50.35 -11.12 16.75
N LEU A 26 49.65 -12.04 16.09
CA LEU A 26 49.04 -11.82 14.77
C LEU A 26 47.73 -11.04 14.84
N PHE A 27 47.00 -11.11 15.96
CA PHE A 27 45.73 -10.39 16.16
C PHE A 27 45.88 -8.87 16.27
N ASN A 28 47.10 -8.37 16.51
CA ASN A 28 47.42 -6.93 16.64
C ASN A 28 47.82 -6.25 15.30
N SER A 29 47.78 -6.99 14.18
CA SER A 29 48.07 -6.42 12.86
C SER A 29 46.81 -5.77 12.28
N GLY A 30 46.85 -4.47 11.97
CA GLY A 30 45.68 -3.70 11.47
C GLY A 30 45.03 -4.26 10.19
N ILE A 31 45.72 -5.15 9.47
CA ILE A 31 45.23 -5.86 8.28
C ILE A 31 44.15 -6.89 8.64
N PHE A 32 44.32 -7.63 9.74
CA PHE A 32 43.34 -8.65 10.16
C PHE A 32 42.03 -8.01 10.65
N LEU A 33 42.13 -6.88 11.37
CA LEU A 33 40.97 -6.10 11.80
C LEU A 33 40.18 -5.57 10.60
N GLN A 34 40.86 -5.06 9.58
CA GLN A 34 40.21 -4.61 8.33
C GLN A 34 39.54 -5.74 7.56
N GLN A 35 40.17 -6.91 7.46
CA GLN A 35 39.56 -8.09 6.81
C GLN A 35 38.34 -8.60 7.59
N TRP A 36 38.41 -8.61 8.92
CA TRP A 36 37.27 -8.96 9.77
C TRP A 36 36.11 -7.97 9.63
N GLU A 37 36.40 -6.66 9.66
CA GLU A 37 35.42 -5.60 9.44
C GLU A 37 34.74 -5.74 8.07
N ALA A 38 35.49 -6.07 7.02
CA ALA A 38 34.94 -6.31 5.68
C ALA A 38 34.00 -7.53 5.61
N GLN A 39 34.23 -8.58 6.40
CA GLN A 39 33.35 -9.76 6.45
C GLN A 39 32.11 -9.56 7.32
N VAL A 40 32.18 -8.67 8.32
CA VAL A 40 31.13 -8.42 9.30
C VAL A 40 30.10 -7.42 8.78
N ARG A 41 30.57 -6.33 8.17
CA ARG A 41 29.74 -5.21 7.73
C ARG A 41 28.53 -5.59 6.87
N PRO A 42 28.63 -6.54 5.91
CA PRO A 42 27.48 -6.93 5.07
C PRO A 42 26.29 -7.47 5.88
N TYR A 43 26.54 -8.18 6.99
CA TYR A 43 25.47 -8.71 7.85
C TYR A 43 24.73 -7.59 8.59
N ILE A 44 25.46 -6.60 9.08
CA ILE A 44 24.88 -5.45 9.79
C ILE A 44 24.08 -4.60 8.80
N GLU A 45 24.65 -4.30 7.63
CA GLU A 45 23.96 -3.57 6.56
C GLU A 45 22.68 -4.27 6.08
N MET A 46 22.67 -5.61 6.02
CA MET A 46 21.48 -6.38 5.69
C MET A 46 20.36 -6.20 6.73
N ILE A 47 20.68 -6.31 8.03
CA ILE A 47 19.67 -6.10 9.08
C ILE A 47 19.15 -4.67 9.06
N ASP A 48 20.02 -3.68 8.85
CA ASP A 48 19.59 -2.28 8.79
C ASP A 48 18.80 -1.97 7.53
N PHE A 49 19.07 -2.64 6.41
CA PHE A 49 18.20 -2.60 5.23
C PHE A 49 16.80 -3.12 5.56
N MET A 50 16.70 -4.27 6.25
CA MET A 50 15.40 -4.83 6.69
C MET A 50 14.63 -3.87 7.60
N ARG A 51 15.32 -3.20 8.54
CA ARG A 51 14.72 -2.14 9.36
C ARG A 51 14.21 -0.99 8.50
N ARG A 52 15.04 -0.48 7.57
CA ARG A 52 14.70 0.65 6.69
C ARG A 52 13.47 0.39 5.83
N ILE A 53 13.28 -0.84 5.33
CA ILE A 53 12.08 -1.20 4.58
C ILE A 53 10.87 -1.48 5.48
N GLY A 54 11.02 -1.50 6.81
CA GLY A 54 9.94 -1.65 7.77
C GLY A 54 9.55 -3.10 8.11
N ILE A 55 10.42 -4.08 7.85
CA ILE A 55 10.18 -5.50 8.18
C ILE A 55 10.01 -5.72 9.69
N GLU A 56 10.59 -4.86 10.52
CA GLU A 56 10.50 -4.90 11.98
C GLU A 56 9.08 -4.86 12.53
N LYS A 57 8.10 -4.41 11.73
CA LYS A 57 6.66 -4.46 12.06
C LYS A 57 6.09 -5.88 12.02
N GLU A 58 6.74 -6.76 11.26
CA GLU A 58 6.26 -8.11 10.96
C GLU A 58 7.16 -9.18 11.61
N LEU A 59 8.45 -8.88 11.75
CA LEU A 59 9.48 -9.82 12.19
C LEU A 59 10.40 -9.17 13.23
N ALA A 60 10.81 -9.96 14.22
CA ALA A 60 11.86 -9.55 15.14
C ALA A 60 13.22 -9.62 14.44
N LEU A 61 13.96 -8.49 14.44
CA LEU A 61 15.27 -8.40 13.83
C LEU A 61 16.37 -8.46 14.91
N PRO A 62 17.52 -9.11 14.63
CA PRO A 62 18.64 -9.18 15.55
C PRO A 62 19.12 -7.81 16.03
N SER A 63 19.18 -7.61 17.33
CA SER A 63 19.58 -6.34 17.95
C SER A 63 20.27 -6.55 19.29
N ILE A 64 20.89 -5.50 19.83
CA ILE A 64 21.41 -5.48 21.21
C ILE A 64 20.59 -4.46 22.00
N ALA A 65 19.93 -4.90 23.07
CA ALA A 65 19.22 -4.02 23.99
C ALA A 65 20.07 -3.78 25.23
N VAL A 66 20.32 -2.50 25.56
CA VAL A 66 21.12 -2.11 26.72
C VAL A 66 20.21 -1.85 27.91
N VAL A 67 20.41 -2.62 28.98
CA VAL A 67 19.57 -2.61 30.19
C VAL A 67 20.46 -2.33 31.40
N GLY A 68 19.98 -1.49 32.31
CA GLY A 68 20.70 -1.20 33.54
C GLY A 68 19.82 -0.45 34.54
N ASP A 69 20.17 -0.55 35.81
CA ASP A 69 19.57 0.27 36.85
C ASP A 69 19.89 1.76 36.61
N GLN A 70 19.07 2.66 37.14
CA GLN A 70 19.37 4.09 37.08
C GLN A 70 20.76 4.35 37.68
N SER A 71 21.57 5.17 37.00
CA SER A 71 22.95 5.47 37.40
C SER A 71 23.91 4.28 37.37
N SER A 72 23.57 3.17 36.69
CA SER A 72 24.48 2.03 36.53
C SER A 72 25.74 2.36 35.74
N GLY A 73 25.74 3.42 34.92
CA GLY A 73 26.83 3.76 33.99
C GLY A 73 26.50 3.47 32.53
N LYS A 74 25.27 3.07 32.22
CA LYS A 74 24.76 2.81 30.86
C LYS A 74 25.10 3.90 29.84
N SER A 75 24.72 5.15 30.11
CA SER A 75 25.03 6.27 29.19
C SER A 75 26.54 6.45 29.01
N SER A 76 27.34 6.21 30.06
CA SER A 76 28.80 6.32 29.98
C SER A 76 29.44 5.28 29.08
N VAL A 77 28.92 4.05 29.10
CA VAL A 77 29.33 2.98 28.18
C VAL A 77 28.97 3.35 26.75
N LEU A 78 27.73 3.83 26.52
CA LEU A 78 27.27 4.21 25.19
C LEU A 78 28.03 5.40 24.60
N GLU A 79 28.36 6.40 25.41
CA GLU A 79 29.21 7.52 24.98
C GLU A 79 30.62 7.06 24.59
N ALA A 80 31.20 6.16 25.37
CA ALA A 80 32.52 5.63 25.08
C ALA A 80 32.54 4.77 23.80
N LEU A 81 31.45 4.05 23.50
CA LEU A 81 31.29 3.30 22.26
C LEU A 81 30.98 4.19 21.04
N SER A 82 30.17 5.23 21.23
CA SER A 82 29.69 6.10 20.14
C SER A 82 30.62 7.26 19.80
N GLY A 83 31.54 7.60 20.69
CA GLY A 83 32.43 8.75 20.51
C GLY A 83 31.76 10.11 20.74
N VAL A 84 30.50 10.14 21.22
CA VAL A 84 29.72 11.38 21.38
C VAL A 84 29.08 11.46 22.76
N ALA A 85 28.75 12.68 23.19
CA ALA A 85 28.02 12.88 24.44
C ALA A 85 26.53 12.56 24.24
N LEU A 86 25.98 11.72 25.13
CA LEU A 86 24.55 11.46 25.23
C LEU A 86 24.01 12.24 26.42
N PRO A 87 22.70 12.54 26.46
CA PRO A 87 22.13 13.25 27.60
C PRO A 87 22.48 12.58 28.92
N ARG A 88 22.99 13.38 29.86
CA ARG A 88 23.23 13.01 31.27
C ARG A 88 22.49 13.98 32.21
N GLY A 89 22.17 13.52 33.41
CA GLY A 89 21.48 14.34 34.41
C GLY A 89 20.98 13.54 35.60
N SER A 90 20.39 14.27 36.57
CA SER A 90 19.64 13.69 37.68
C SER A 90 18.23 13.30 37.22
N GLY A 91 17.73 12.14 37.64
CA GLY A 91 16.42 11.61 37.22
C GLY A 91 16.49 10.62 36.04
N ILE A 92 15.35 10.35 35.40
CA ILE A 92 15.27 9.51 34.19
C ILE A 92 15.77 10.33 33.01
N VAL A 93 16.98 10.03 32.56
CA VAL A 93 17.61 10.78 31.47
C VAL A 93 17.18 10.25 30.10
N THR A 94 17.18 8.93 29.91
CA THR A 94 16.62 8.31 28.70
C THR A 94 15.12 8.09 28.90
N ARG A 95 14.27 8.90 28.25
CA ARG A 95 12.80 8.81 28.37
C ARG A 95 12.11 8.03 27.24
N CYS A 96 12.79 7.86 26.11
CA CYS A 96 12.33 7.10 24.96
C CYS A 96 13.44 6.12 24.55
N PRO A 97 13.13 4.91 24.06
CA PRO A 97 14.13 4.03 23.46
C PRO A 97 14.95 4.76 22.39
N LEU A 98 16.28 4.68 22.48
CA LEU A 98 17.19 5.29 21.50
C LEU A 98 17.93 4.20 20.74
N GLU A 99 17.60 4.03 19.47
CA GLU A 99 18.34 3.18 18.54
C GLU A 99 19.57 3.93 18.02
N LEU A 100 20.73 3.55 18.52
CA LEU A 100 22.03 4.09 18.15
C LEU A 100 22.68 3.20 17.08
N LYS A 101 22.75 3.71 15.85
CA LYS A 101 23.42 3.07 14.71
C LYS A 101 24.78 3.72 14.50
N LEU A 102 25.84 2.97 14.75
CA LEU A 102 27.22 3.40 14.53
C LEU A 102 27.71 2.82 13.20
N ARG A 103 28.24 3.68 12.34
CA ARG A 103 28.74 3.34 11.01
C ARG A 103 30.17 3.80 10.83
N LYS A 104 31.07 2.84 10.61
CA LYS A 104 32.47 3.14 10.36
C LYS A 104 32.66 3.63 8.92
N LEU A 105 33.29 4.78 8.75
CA LEU A 105 33.64 5.31 7.43
C LEU A 105 34.99 4.74 6.97
N ILE A 106 35.03 4.04 5.83
CA ILE A 106 36.25 3.34 5.36
C ILE A 106 37.24 4.31 4.68
N ASN A 107 36.75 5.36 4.00
CA ASN A 107 37.57 6.23 3.14
C ASN A 107 37.22 7.73 3.24
N GLY A 108 37.01 8.27 4.45
CA GLY A 108 36.82 9.71 4.62
C GLY A 108 37.04 10.20 6.04
N THR A 109 37.05 11.52 6.20
CA THR A 109 37.33 12.21 7.47
C THR A 109 36.11 12.93 8.04
N GLY A 110 34.94 12.75 7.42
CA GLY A 110 33.71 13.43 7.82
C GLY A 110 33.00 12.73 8.98
N TRP A 111 32.49 13.52 9.91
CA TRP A 111 31.50 13.08 10.90
C TRP A 111 30.12 13.56 10.45
N THR A 112 29.11 12.69 10.52
CA THR A 112 27.72 13.05 10.21
C THR A 112 26.78 12.24 11.06
N ALA A 113 25.72 12.88 11.55
CA ALA A 113 24.65 12.22 12.25
C ALA A 113 23.29 12.52 11.61
N ILE A 114 22.41 11.52 11.64
CA ILE A 114 21.03 11.61 11.21
C ILE A 114 20.16 11.19 12.38
N ILE A 115 19.28 12.07 12.84
CA ILE A 115 18.26 11.74 13.84
C ILE A 115 16.89 11.63 13.15
N SER A 116 16.10 10.62 13.54
CA SER A 116 14.78 10.37 12.98
C SER A 116 13.80 9.95 14.08
N TYR A 117 12.64 10.60 14.13
CA TYR A 117 11.54 10.32 15.04
C TYR A 117 10.24 10.87 14.44
N ASN A 118 9.13 10.13 14.55
CA ASN A 118 7.88 10.41 13.85
C ASN A 118 8.12 10.66 12.34
N GLU A 119 7.70 11.81 11.82
CA GLU A 119 7.93 12.25 10.43
C GLU A 119 9.14 13.19 10.29
N VAL A 120 9.88 13.43 11.37
CA VAL A 120 11.02 14.34 11.41
C VAL A 120 12.30 13.57 11.09
N ARG A 121 13.09 14.12 10.17
CA ARG A 121 14.43 13.64 9.84
C ARG A 121 15.39 14.82 9.68
N GLU A 122 16.39 14.88 10.56
CA GLU A 122 17.37 15.96 10.58
C GLU A 122 18.78 15.40 10.45
N THR A 123 19.61 16.06 9.65
CA THR A 123 21.03 15.73 9.47
C THR A 123 21.88 16.85 10.04
N PHE A 124 22.94 16.50 10.77
CA PHE A 124 23.87 17.45 11.38
C PHE A 124 25.29 16.91 11.38
N HIS A 125 26.28 17.81 11.52
CA HIS A 125 27.70 17.51 11.28
C HIS A 125 28.61 17.82 12.48
N ASP A 126 28.05 18.24 13.61
CA ASP A 126 28.80 18.52 14.83
C ASP A 126 28.47 17.50 15.94
N PRO A 127 29.45 16.71 16.42
CA PRO A 127 29.29 15.79 17.56
C PRO A 127 28.75 16.46 18.83
N ALA A 128 29.10 17.73 19.08
CA ALA A 128 28.66 18.45 20.27
C ALA A 128 27.14 18.70 20.30
N GLN A 129 26.49 18.66 19.13
CA GLN A 129 25.06 18.90 19.02
C GLN A 129 24.21 17.66 19.35
N VAL A 130 24.80 16.46 19.36
CA VAL A 130 24.06 15.19 19.55
C VAL A 130 23.17 15.22 20.79
N GLU A 131 23.72 15.63 21.94
CA GLU A 131 22.96 15.70 23.19
C GLU A 131 21.72 16.60 23.04
N SER A 132 21.88 17.77 22.41
CA SER A 132 20.80 18.73 22.25
C SER A 132 19.68 18.21 21.34
N TYR A 133 20.02 17.50 20.26
CA TYR A 133 19.06 16.89 19.34
C TYR A 133 18.31 15.73 19.99
N VAL A 134 19.02 14.85 20.71
CA VAL A 134 18.39 13.72 21.41
C VAL A 134 17.45 14.24 22.50
N ARG A 135 17.85 15.24 23.28
CA ARG A 135 17.00 15.85 24.32
C ARG A 135 15.76 16.50 23.72
N ARG A 136 15.89 17.20 22.59
CA ARG A 136 14.77 17.80 21.86
C ARG A 136 13.78 16.75 21.37
N ALA A 137 14.27 15.67 20.75
CA ALA A 137 13.44 14.57 20.29
C ALA A 137 12.69 13.90 21.45
N GLN A 138 13.38 13.65 22.58
CA GLN A 138 12.74 13.12 23.78
C GLN A 138 11.69 14.06 24.36
N ASN A 139 11.89 15.38 24.35
CA ASN A 139 10.88 16.35 24.82
C ASN A 139 9.66 16.37 23.90
N MET A 140 9.87 16.23 22.60
CA MET A 140 8.79 16.23 21.63
C MET A 140 7.91 14.97 21.70
N LEU A 141 8.51 13.80 22.01
CA LEU A 141 7.79 12.53 22.13
C LEU A 141 7.15 12.33 23.51
N ALA A 142 7.91 12.56 24.59
CA ALA A 142 7.44 12.30 25.96
C ALA A 142 6.80 13.53 26.65
N GLY A 143 6.79 14.68 25.97
CA GLY A 143 6.39 15.98 26.52
C GLY A 143 7.46 16.64 27.40
N ASP A 144 7.17 17.84 27.87
CA ASP A 144 8.05 18.62 28.77
C ASP A 144 8.09 18.08 30.21
N GLY A 145 7.30 17.04 30.51
CA GLY A 145 7.22 16.39 31.82
C GLY A 145 8.31 15.33 32.06
N VAL A 146 8.12 14.51 33.10
CA VAL A 146 9.06 13.43 33.48
C VAL A 146 8.57 12.03 33.07
N GLY A 147 7.66 11.97 32.08
CA GLY A 147 7.09 10.74 31.54
C GLY A 147 8.04 9.99 30.61
N ILE A 148 7.66 8.77 30.25
CA ILE A 148 8.36 7.94 29.26
C ILE A 148 7.45 7.71 28.04
N CYS A 149 8.06 7.48 26.88
CA CYS A 149 7.36 7.10 25.65
C CYS A 149 7.95 5.79 25.12
N ASP A 150 7.13 4.97 24.47
CA ASP A 150 7.59 3.72 23.84
C ASP A 150 7.95 3.88 22.36
N ASP A 151 7.82 5.09 21.81
CA ASP A 151 8.28 5.47 20.48
C ASP A 151 9.81 5.50 20.39
N LEU A 152 10.34 4.96 19.29
CA LEU A 152 11.78 4.81 19.05
C LEU A 152 12.36 6.09 18.42
N ILE A 153 13.47 6.58 18.97
CA ILE A 153 14.32 7.59 18.33
C ILE A 153 15.47 6.87 17.63
N SER A 154 15.66 7.07 16.32
CA SER A 154 16.81 6.51 15.59
C SER A 154 17.88 7.58 15.44
N LEU A 155 19.10 7.28 15.88
CA LEU A 155 20.29 8.13 15.75
C LEU A 155 21.38 7.34 15.01
N GLU A 156 21.64 7.72 13.76
CA GLU A 156 22.69 7.15 12.93
C GLU A 156 23.91 8.06 12.94
N ILE A 157 25.05 7.57 13.46
CA ILE A 157 26.33 8.29 13.51
C ILE A 157 27.28 7.60 12.54
N THR A 158 27.81 8.37 11.60
CA THR A 158 28.84 7.93 10.66
C THR A 158 30.14 8.64 10.98
N SER A 159 31.19 7.89 11.31
CA SER A 159 32.52 8.41 11.67
C SER A 159 33.61 7.37 11.39
N PRO A 160 34.86 7.76 11.09
CA PRO A 160 35.99 6.82 11.01
C PRO A 160 36.35 6.17 12.36
N ASP A 161 35.98 6.82 13.48
CA ASP A 161 36.43 6.44 14.83
C ASP A 161 35.46 5.50 15.58
N VAL A 162 34.32 5.17 14.97
CA VAL A 162 33.29 4.28 15.57
C VAL A 162 33.34 2.88 14.95
N CYS A 163 32.80 1.89 15.66
CA CYS A 163 32.61 0.54 15.09
C CYS A 163 31.27 0.42 14.35
N ASP A 164 31.14 -0.56 13.47
CA ASP A 164 29.85 -0.93 12.89
C ASP A 164 29.04 -1.71 13.94
N LEU A 165 28.03 -1.05 14.53
CA LEU A 165 27.23 -1.60 15.63
C LEU A 165 25.87 -0.90 15.75
N THR A 166 24.82 -1.66 16.04
CA THR A 166 23.48 -1.12 16.32
C THR A 166 23.04 -1.52 17.72
N LEU A 167 22.77 -0.54 18.58
CA LEU A 167 22.39 -0.70 19.98
C LEU A 167 21.04 -0.01 20.23
N ILE A 168 20.22 -0.58 21.10
CA ILE A 168 18.97 0.04 21.58
C ILE A 168 19.17 0.39 23.05
N ASP A 169 19.29 1.70 23.33
CA ASP A 169 19.34 2.21 24.69
C ASP A 169 17.93 2.29 25.29
N LEU A 170 17.74 1.66 26.44
CA LEU A 170 16.46 1.64 27.15
C LEU A 170 16.51 2.53 28.41
N PRO A 171 15.37 3.05 28.87
CA PRO A 171 15.31 3.78 30.15
C PRO A 171 15.89 2.97 31.31
N GLY A 172 16.63 3.65 32.19
CA GLY A 172 17.21 3.00 33.38
C GLY A 172 16.14 2.63 34.39
N ILE A 173 16.29 1.48 35.04
CA ILE A 173 15.27 0.97 35.98
C ILE A 173 15.24 1.85 37.24
N THR A 174 14.07 2.39 37.56
CA THR A 174 13.82 3.18 38.78
C THR A 174 12.94 2.41 39.76
N ARG A 175 13.25 2.50 41.06
CA ARG A 175 12.52 1.79 42.13
C ARG A 175 11.44 2.65 42.78
N VAL A 176 11.69 3.96 42.85
CA VAL A 176 10.81 4.93 43.52
C VAL A 176 10.59 6.09 42.56
N PRO A 177 9.34 6.52 42.33
CA PRO A 177 9.05 7.69 41.50
C PRO A 177 9.65 8.95 42.15
N VAL A 178 10.29 9.79 41.32
CA VAL A 178 10.69 11.14 41.76
C VAL A 178 9.53 12.13 41.57
N LYS A 179 9.58 13.29 42.24
CA LYS A 179 8.50 14.30 42.21
C LYS A 179 8.05 14.61 40.77
N GLY A 180 6.76 14.44 40.49
CA GLY A 180 6.15 14.68 39.18
C GLY A 180 6.02 13.45 38.27
N GLN A 181 6.61 12.30 38.64
CA GLN A 181 6.43 11.04 37.91
C GLN A 181 5.17 10.30 38.36
N PRO A 182 4.52 9.55 37.46
CA PRO A 182 3.47 8.60 37.84
C PRO A 182 3.97 7.57 38.86
N GLU A 183 3.10 7.11 39.75
CA GLU A 183 3.47 6.06 40.72
C GLU A 183 3.88 4.74 40.03
N ASP A 184 3.33 4.47 38.85
CA ASP A 184 3.60 3.25 38.06
C ASP A 184 4.78 3.39 37.09
N ILE A 185 5.58 4.47 37.17
CA ILE A 185 6.68 4.74 36.23
C ILE A 185 7.68 3.57 36.15
N GLY A 186 7.98 2.95 37.30
CA GLY A 186 8.86 1.77 37.35
C GLY A 186 8.28 0.58 36.60
N ASP A 187 6.96 0.38 36.65
CA ASP A 187 6.29 -0.69 35.90
C ASP A 187 6.21 -0.37 34.41
N GLN A 188 6.01 0.90 34.04
CA GLN A 188 6.07 1.33 32.64
C GLN A 188 7.46 1.05 32.04
N ILE A 189 8.54 1.39 32.75
CA ILE A 189 9.92 1.09 32.33
C ILE A 189 10.14 -0.41 32.22
N ARG A 190 9.67 -1.20 33.20
CA ARG A 190 9.77 -2.66 33.15
C ARG A 190 9.08 -3.25 31.92
N ARG A 191 7.83 -2.82 31.63
CA ARG A 191 7.08 -3.23 30.45
C ARG A 191 7.81 -2.86 29.16
N LEU A 192 8.36 -1.65 29.09
CA LEU A 192 9.13 -1.19 27.94
C LEU A 192 10.39 -2.02 27.72
N ILE A 193 11.17 -2.31 28.77
CA ILE A 193 12.34 -3.18 28.67
C ILE A 193 11.95 -4.57 28.17
N LEU A 194 10.90 -5.17 28.76
CA LEU A 194 10.40 -6.49 28.37
C LEU A 194 9.94 -6.54 26.90
N LYS A 195 9.38 -5.45 26.35
CA LYS A 195 8.99 -5.34 24.92
C LYS A 195 10.17 -5.63 23.98
N PHE A 196 11.39 -5.26 24.38
CA PHE A 196 12.60 -5.51 23.60
C PHE A 196 13.31 -6.80 24.01
N THR A 197 13.50 -7.03 25.31
CA THR A 197 14.29 -8.18 25.81
C THR A 197 13.59 -9.53 25.70
N SER A 198 12.26 -9.56 25.53
CA SER A 198 11.50 -10.82 25.33
C SER A 198 11.71 -11.41 23.93
N LYS A 199 12.19 -10.63 22.96
CA LYS A 199 12.47 -11.11 21.60
C LYS A 199 13.71 -12.00 21.63
N LYS A 200 13.61 -13.23 21.10
CA LYS A 200 14.71 -14.22 21.12
C LYS A 200 15.92 -13.76 20.30
N GLU A 201 15.67 -12.92 19.30
CA GLU A 201 16.66 -12.33 18.40
C GLU A 201 17.39 -11.14 19.03
N THR A 202 17.03 -10.73 20.26
CA THR A 202 17.67 -9.59 20.94
C THR A 202 18.70 -10.09 21.96
N ILE A 203 19.94 -9.61 21.83
CA ILE A 203 21.00 -9.81 22.82
C ILE A 203 20.75 -8.84 23.99
N ASN A 204 20.77 -9.35 25.22
CA ASN A 204 20.64 -8.53 26.41
C ASN A 204 22.03 -8.05 26.83
N LEU A 205 22.26 -6.73 26.82
CA LEU A 205 23.48 -6.12 27.32
C LEU A 205 23.21 -5.48 28.68
N VAL A 206 23.59 -6.16 29.76
CA VAL A 206 23.31 -5.74 31.12
C VAL A 206 24.47 -4.93 31.69
N VAL A 207 24.23 -3.68 32.07
CA VAL A 207 25.25 -2.80 32.66
C VAL A 207 25.10 -2.77 34.18
N VAL A 208 26.13 -3.21 34.89
CA VAL A 208 26.16 -3.34 36.35
C VAL A 208 27.39 -2.59 36.90
N PRO A 209 27.25 -1.71 37.90
CA PRO A 209 28.40 -1.07 38.51
C PRO A 209 29.12 -2.01 39.49
N CYS A 210 30.45 -1.96 39.56
CA CYS A 210 31.28 -2.84 40.38
C CYS A 210 31.11 -2.61 41.88
N ASN A 211 30.65 -1.44 42.30
CA ASN A 211 30.47 -1.10 43.71
C ASN A 211 29.12 -1.57 44.30
N VAL A 212 28.35 -2.36 43.55
CA VAL A 212 27.05 -2.91 43.96
C VAL A 212 27.09 -4.43 43.78
N ASP A 213 26.46 -5.16 44.72
CA ASP A 213 26.31 -6.60 44.58
C ASP A 213 25.45 -6.95 43.37
N ILE A 214 26.03 -7.74 42.45
CA ILE A 214 25.40 -8.18 41.22
C ILE A 214 24.07 -8.90 41.47
N ALA A 215 23.94 -9.64 42.58
CA ALA A 215 22.72 -10.38 42.92
C ALA A 215 21.52 -9.47 43.24
N THR A 216 21.77 -8.21 43.57
CA THR A 216 20.73 -7.22 43.91
C THR A 216 20.29 -6.35 42.73
N THR A 217 20.92 -6.54 41.56
CA THR A 217 20.68 -5.72 40.37
C THR A 217 19.40 -6.16 39.65
N GLU A 218 18.46 -5.23 39.47
CA GLU A 218 17.17 -5.54 38.84
C GLU A 218 17.33 -5.83 37.35
N ALA A 219 18.23 -5.11 36.66
CA ALA A 219 18.55 -5.35 35.26
C ALA A 219 18.95 -6.81 34.96
N LEU A 220 19.74 -7.42 35.84
CA LEU A 220 20.16 -8.81 35.68
C LEU A 220 19.02 -9.79 35.98
N ARG A 221 18.22 -9.52 37.02
CA ARG A 221 17.01 -10.30 37.32
C ARG A 221 16.04 -10.32 36.15
N MET A 222 15.80 -9.17 35.53
CA MET A 222 14.96 -9.05 34.34
C MET A 222 15.53 -9.84 33.16
N ALA A 223 16.84 -9.77 32.94
CA ALA A 223 17.51 -10.55 31.89
C ALA A 223 17.37 -12.06 32.13
N GLN A 224 17.57 -12.54 33.36
CA GLN A 224 17.37 -13.95 33.73
C GLN A 224 15.92 -14.41 33.58
N GLY A 225 14.95 -13.52 33.79
CA GLY A 225 13.53 -13.83 33.58
C GLY A 225 13.19 -14.18 32.13
N VAL A 226 13.91 -13.61 31.15
CA VAL A 226 13.70 -13.83 29.71
C VAL A 226 14.79 -14.69 29.04
N ASP A 227 15.90 -14.93 29.74
CA ASP A 227 17.04 -15.75 29.33
C ASP A 227 17.63 -16.50 30.55
N PRO A 228 16.94 -17.53 31.08
CA PRO A 228 17.36 -18.23 32.31
C PRO A 228 18.73 -18.91 32.19
N ASP A 229 19.06 -19.40 30.99
CA ASP A 229 20.32 -20.09 30.69
C ASP A 229 21.48 -19.13 30.37
N GLY A 230 21.21 -17.82 30.27
CA GLY A 230 22.19 -16.79 29.94
C GLY A 230 22.83 -16.97 28.55
N LEU A 231 22.08 -17.52 27.59
CA LEU A 231 22.56 -17.83 26.22
C LEU A 231 22.83 -16.57 25.41
N ARG A 232 22.00 -15.54 25.61
CA ARG A 232 21.99 -14.28 24.85
C ARG A 232 22.24 -13.05 25.72
N THR A 233 22.67 -13.26 26.96
CA THR A 233 22.96 -12.18 27.92
C THR A 233 24.46 -11.99 28.10
N LEU A 234 24.93 -10.77 27.81
CA LEU A 234 26.29 -10.29 28.05
C LEU A 234 26.23 -9.22 29.14
N ALA A 235 27.11 -9.29 30.13
CA ALA A 235 27.15 -8.30 31.20
C ALA A 235 28.42 -7.43 31.14
N ILE A 236 28.24 -6.14 31.40
CA ILE A 236 29.30 -5.14 31.50
C ILE A 236 29.39 -4.69 32.95
N LEU A 237 30.58 -4.83 33.52
CA LEU A 237 30.92 -4.25 34.82
C LEU A 237 31.54 -2.87 34.61
N THR A 238 31.02 -1.85 35.28
CA THR A 238 31.47 -0.45 35.15
C THR A 238 31.79 0.18 36.51
N LYS A 239 32.38 1.37 36.51
CA LYS A 239 32.90 2.04 37.74
C LYS A 239 33.86 1.17 38.56
N PRO A 240 34.87 0.52 37.94
CA PRO A 240 35.85 -0.29 38.66
C PRO A 240 36.74 0.53 39.59
N ASP A 241 36.78 1.85 39.40
CA ASP A 241 37.49 2.83 40.22
C ASP A 241 36.84 3.07 41.59
N LEU A 242 35.56 2.69 41.76
CA LEU A 242 34.81 2.86 43.01
C LEU A 242 34.77 1.57 43.86
N ILE A 243 35.60 0.57 43.53
CA ILE A 243 35.68 -0.67 44.29
C ILE A 243 36.44 -0.40 45.61
N ASP A 244 35.88 -0.87 46.72
CA ASP A 244 36.56 -0.84 48.01
C ASP A 244 37.81 -1.74 47.99
N LYS A 245 38.93 -1.23 48.52
CA LYS A 245 40.19 -1.98 48.58
C LYS A 245 39.99 -3.30 49.34
N GLY A 246 40.28 -4.42 48.68
CA GLY A 246 40.09 -5.77 49.20
C GLY A 246 38.88 -6.51 48.61
N ALA A 247 37.91 -5.81 48.01
CA ALA A 247 36.75 -6.41 47.36
C ALA A 247 37.00 -6.82 45.90
N GLU A 248 38.20 -6.59 45.36
CA GLU A 248 38.51 -6.87 43.95
C GLU A 248 38.43 -8.37 43.65
N ALA A 249 38.75 -9.23 44.63
CA ALA A 249 38.64 -10.69 44.51
C ALA A 249 37.20 -11.14 44.24
N ASP A 250 36.20 -10.48 44.82
CA ASP A 250 34.78 -10.79 44.61
C ASP A 250 34.37 -10.42 43.18
N ILE A 251 34.83 -9.27 42.69
CA ILE A 251 34.62 -8.84 41.30
C ILE A 251 35.26 -9.81 40.30
N LEU A 252 36.43 -10.35 40.63
CA LEU A 252 37.05 -11.40 39.80
C LEU A 252 36.20 -12.68 39.75
N GLN A 253 35.55 -13.07 40.85
CA GLN A 253 34.62 -14.21 40.84
C GLN A 253 33.40 -13.95 39.95
N VAL A 254 32.87 -12.72 39.97
CA VAL A 254 31.79 -12.29 39.08
C VAL A 254 32.24 -12.36 37.63
N LEU A 255 33.42 -11.81 37.30
CA LEU A 255 33.99 -11.85 35.95
C LEU A 255 34.20 -13.29 35.46
N GLN A 256 34.61 -14.20 36.33
CA GLN A 256 34.76 -15.62 35.99
C GLN A 256 33.42 -16.35 35.81
N GLY A 257 32.27 -15.69 36.04
CA GLY A 257 30.95 -16.28 35.94
C GLY A 257 30.63 -17.27 37.06
N LYS A 258 31.36 -17.21 38.19
CA LYS A 258 31.17 -18.11 39.34
C LYS A 258 29.94 -17.74 40.16
N VAL A 259 29.60 -16.45 40.21
CA VAL A 259 28.44 -15.93 40.97
C VAL A 259 27.16 -16.09 40.16
N VAL A 260 27.13 -15.53 38.94
CA VAL A 260 26.04 -15.71 37.98
C VAL A 260 26.63 -16.22 36.67
N PRO A 261 26.26 -17.42 36.20
CA PRO A 261 26.81 -17.97 34.97
C PRO A 261 26.13 -17.35 33.75
N LEU A 262 26.91 -16.67 32.90
CA LEU A 262 26.46 -16.15 31.60
C LEU A 262 27.29 -16.77 30.48
N LYS A 263 26.66 -17.33 29.43
CA LYS A 263 27.39 -17.98 28.33
C LYS A 263 28.20 -16.99 27.49
N LYS A 264 27.68 -15.77 27.31
CA LYS A 264 28.45 -14.70 26.65
C LYS A 264 29.45 -14.03 27.59
N GLY A 265 29.39 -14.30 28.90
CA GLY A 265 30.35 -13.87 29.90
C GLY A 265 30.23 -12.41 30.32
N TYR A 266 31.34 -11.89 30.86
CA TYR A 266 31.45 -10.54 31.41
C TYR A 266 32.61 -9.76 30.77
N THR A 267 32.47 -8.44 30.71
CA THR A 267 33.52 -7.48 30.34
C THR A 267 33.56 -6.35 31.37
N ILE A 268 34.74 -5.89 31.77
CA ILE A 268 34.90 -4.75 32.69
C ILE A 268 35.39 -3.51 31.94
N VAL A 269 34.80 -2.34 32.22
CA VAL A 269 35.15 -1.09 31.54
C VAL A 269 35.22 0.06 32.54
N ARG A 270 36.16 0.98 32.32
CA ARG A 270 36.24 2.23 33.06
C ARG A 270 35.83 3.36 32.12
N CYS A 271 34.69 3.97 32.42
CA CYS A 271 34.18 5.11 31.66
C CYS A 271 34.44 6.42 32.42
N ARG A 272 34.22 7.56 31.75
CA ARG A 272 34.29 8.89 32.39
C ARG A 272 33.32 9.00 33.56
N GLY A 273 33.86 9.30 34.74
CA GLY A 273 33.12 9.63 35.94
C GLY A 273 32.57 11.06 35.92
N GLN A 274 31.88 11.46 36.99
CA GLN A 274 31.36 12.82 37.11
C GLN A 274 32.49 13.87 37.27
N SER A 275 33.59 13.50 37.94
CA SER A 275 34.80 14.33 38.06
C SER A 275 35.40 14.62 36.68
N ASP A 276 35.59 13.57 35.88
CA ASP A 276 36.23 13.67 34.56
C ASP A 276 35.41 14.56 33.61
N ILE A 277 34.08 14.56 33.76
CA ILE A 277 33.18 15.43 33.01
C ILE A 277 33.33 16.88 33.45
N ASN A 278 33.36 17.12 34.77
CA ASN A 278 33.55 18.47 35.31
C ASN A 278 34.92 19.06 34.90
N GLU A 279 35.93 18.20 34.73
CA GLU A 279 37.27 18.54 34.25
C GLU A 279 37.40 18.56 32.72
N ASN A 280 36.30 18.34 31.97
CA ASN A 280 36.27 18.29 30.50
C ASN A 280 37.27 17.31 29.87
N VAL A 281 37.49 16.15 30.51
CA VAL A 281 38.35 15.09 29.96
C VAL A 281 37.77 14.57 28.64
N SER A 282 38.61 14.61 27.59
CA SER A 282 38.26 14.12 26.26
C SER A 282 38.10 12.60 26.23
N LEU A 283 37.36 12.08 25.25
CA LEU A 283 37.15 10.62 25.12
C LEU A 283 38.45 9.86 24.78
N VAL A 284 39.35 10.48 24.02
CA VAL A 284 40.66 9.91 23.70
C VAL A 284 41.51 9.78 24.97
N GLU A 285 41.51 10.82 25.80
CA GLU A 285 42.21 10.84 27.07
C GLU A 285 41.59 9.83 28.06
N ALA A 286 40.27 9.72 28.12
CA ALA A 286 39.58 8.73 28.94
C ALA A 286 39.94 7.28 28.53
N THR A 287 40.06 6.99 27.24
CA THR A 287 40.49 5.68 26.73
C THR A 287 41.94 5.37 27.13
N ARG A 288 42.82 6.37 27.11
CA ARG A 288 44.20 6.23 27.61
C ARG A 288 44.23 5.93 29.11
N GLN A 289 43.46 6.69 29.90
CA GLN A 289 43.35 6.49 31.35
C GLN A 289 42.75 5.13 31.71
N GLU A 290 41.78 4.64 30.93
CA GLU A 290 41.21 3.30 31.09
C GLU A 290 42.30 2.23 30.91
N LYS A 291 43.07 2.30 29.81
CA LYS A 291 44.13 1.34 29.53
C LYS A 291 45.20 1.36 30.63
N GLU A 292 45.60 2.54 31.09
CA GLU A 292 46.56 2.67 32.19
C GLU A 292 46.03 2.15 33.52
N PHE A 293 44.74 2.37 33.80
CA PHE A 293 44.10 1.86 35.01
C PHE A 293 44.22 0.35 35.08
N PHE A 294 43.77 -0.36 34.04
CA PHE A 294 43.83 -1.81 34.03
C PHE A 294 45.27 -2.33 34.01
N ALA A 295 46.19 -1.68 33.27
CA ALA A 295 47.59 -2.12 33.20
C ALA A 295 48.34 -1.98 34.53
N LYS A 296 48.06 -0.91 35.29
CA LYS A 296 48.71 -0.66 36.59
C LYS A 296 48.06 -1.42 37.74
N HIS A 297 46.82 -1.91 37.57
CA HIS A 297 46.07 -2.56 38.63
C HIS A 297 46.56 -4.00 38.86
N THR A 298 47.00 -4.32 40.08
CA THR A 298 47.62 -5.60 40.44
C THR A 298 46.73 -6.81 40.14
N GLN A 299 45.42 -6.70 40.37
CA GLN A 299 44.45 -7.79 40.18
C GLN A 299 43.74 -7.79 38.82
N PHE A 300 43.74 -6.67 38.09
CA PHE A 300 42.96 -6.55 36.83
C PHE A 300 43.83 -6.53 35.57
N SER A 301 45.15 -6.44 35.71
CA SER A 301 46.09 -6.40 34.58
C SER A 301 45.94 -7.60 33.64
N TYR A 302 45.74 -8.81 34.18
CA TYR A 302 45.58 -10.02 33.38
C TYR A 302 44.32 -10.00 32.48
N LEU A 303 43.29 -9.21 32.83
CA LEU A 303 42.06 -9.08 32.03
C LEU A 303 42.30 -8.38 30.68
N LEU A 304 43.42 -7.64 30.56
CA LEU A 304 43.86 -7.08 29.29
C LEU A 304 44.33 -8.18 28.34
N GLU A 305 45.05 -9.18 28.85
CA GLU A 305 45.53 -10.32 28.05
C GLU A 305 44.37 -11.20 27.60
N GLU A 306 43.37 -11.42 28.46
CA GLU A 306 42.17 -12.19 28.12
C GLU A 306 41.19 -11.47 27.20
N GLN A 307 41.44 -10.21 26.81
CA GLN A 307 40.49 -9.38 26.08
C GLN A 307 39.11 -9.33 26.79
N ARG A 308 39.13 -9.02 28.09
CA ARG A 308 37.92 -8.87 28.93
C ARG A 308 37.82 -7.53 29.64
N ALA A 309 38.77 -6.64 29.39
CA ALA A 309 38.78 -5.29 29.89
C ALA A 309 38.90 -4.29 28.73
N THR A 310 38.45 -3.06 28.96
CA THR A 310 38.50 -1.88 28.06
C THR A 310 37.36 -1.73 27.05
N ILE A 311 37.06 -0.48 26.68
CA ILE A 311 36.05 -0.10 25.68
C ILE A 311 36.38 -0.62 24.27
N PRO A 312 37.62 -0.52 23.74
CA PRO A 312 37.94 -1.06 22.41
C PRO A 312 37.76 -2.59 22.31
N CYS A 313 38.04 -3.29 23.41
CA CYS A 313 37.77 -4.72 23.50
C CYS A 313 36.26 -5.01 23.52
N LEU A 314 35.51 -4.24 24.29
CA LEU A 314 34.04 -4.35 24.35
C LEU A 314 33.41 -4.13 22.97
N SER A 315 33.83 -3.12 22.22
CA SER A 315 33.27 -2.84 20.88
C SER A 315 33.51 -4.01 19.91
N THR A 316 34.74 -4.53 19.86
CA THR A 316 35.09 -5.71 19.06
C THR A 316 34.25 -6.94 19.46
N ARG A 317 34.09 -7.18 20.77
CA ARG A 317 33.29 -8.29 21.29
C ARG A 317 31.81 -8.14 20.94
N LEU A 318 31.21 -6.96 21.15
CA LEU A 318 29.81 -6.70 20.81
C LEU A 318 29.54 -6.90 19.32
N THR A 319 30.42 -6.40 18.46
CA THR A 319 30.31 -6.59 17.02
C THR A 319 30.38 -8.08 16.65
N LYS A 320 31.32 -8.84 17.24
CA LYS A 320 31.43 -10.29 17.03
C LYS A 320 30.18 -11.05 17.50
N GLU A 321 29.67 -10.72 18.69
CA GLU A 321 28.47 -11.35 19.26
C GLU A 321 27.22 -11.03 18.44
N LEU A 322 27.07 -9.79 17.97
CA LEU A 322 25.96 -9.38 17.11
C LEU A 322 25.97 -10.16 15.79
N VAL A 323 27.12 -10.22 15.11
CA VAL A 323 27.24 -10.94 13.83
C VAL A 323 27.05 -12.43 14.00
N GLY A 324 27.64 -13.03 15.04
CA GLY A 324 27.42 -14.43 15.39
C GLY A 324 25.93 -14.72 15.61
N HIS A 325 25.23 -13.81 16.30
CA HIS A 325 23.80 -13.92 16.53
C HIS A 325 22.99 -13.76 15.23
N ILE A 326 23.30 -12.77 14.39
CA ILE A 326 22.68 -12.61 13.06
C ILE A 326 22.83 -13.90 12.24
N LYS A 327 24.03 -14.48 12.18
CA LYS A 327 24.30 -15.73 11.47
C LYS A 327 23.47 -16.90 12.01
N SER A 328 23.33 -17.01 13.33
CA SER A 328 22.51 -18.06 13.96
C SER A 328 21.01 -17.89 13.73
N SER A 329 20.54 -16.63 13.65
CA SER A 329 19.12 -16.31 13.51
C SER A 329 18.65 -16.25 12.05
N LEU A 330 19.58 -16.11 11.10
CA LEU A 330 19.31 -15.99 9.67
C LEU A 330 18.43 -17.12 9.08
N PRO A 331 18.69 -18.41 9.37
CA PRO A 331 17.84 -19.50 8.87
C PRO A 331 16.39 -19.38 9.34
N SER A 332 16.20 -19.10 10.64
CA SER A 332 14.85 -18.90 11.20
C SER A 332 14.17 -17.67 10.60
N LEU A 333 14.91 -16.56 10.43
CA LEU A 333 14.39 -15.35 9.83
C LEU A 333 13.91 -15.58 8.39
N ARG A 334 14.67 -16.35 7.60
CA ARG A 334 14.28 -16.73 6.23
C ARG A 334 12.99 -17.54 6.21
N ASP A 335 12.91 -18.53 7.09
CA ASP A 335 11.73 -19.40 7.16
C ASP A 335 10.50 -18.60 7.61
N GLN A 336 10.66 -17.67 8.56
CA GLN A 336 9.60 -16.73 8.96
C GLN A 336 9.19 -15.82 7.78
N ILE A 337 10.14 -15.21 7.05
CA ILE A 337 9.84 -14.39 5.85
C ILE A 337 9.01 -15.21 4.85
N HIS A 338 9.39 -16.47 4.59
CA HIS A 338 8.67 -17.34 3.67
C HIS A 338 7.24 -17.65 4.16
N ILE A 339 7.08 -17.95 5.45
CA ILE A 339 5.76 -18.19 6.08
C ILE A 339 4.89 -16.94 5.93
N HIS A 340 5.38 -15.76 6.28
CA HIS A 340 4.63 -14.50 6.16
C HIS A 340 4.30 -14.17 4.70
N LEU A 341 5.23 -14.37 3.75
CA LEU A 341 4.96 -14.21 2.32
C LEU A 341 3.84 -15.13 1.84
N SER A 342 3.86 -16.39 2.26
CA SER A 342 2.82 -17.36 1.88
C SER A 342 1.46 -16.98 2.46
N ALA A 343 1.42 -16.52 3.72
CA ALA A 343 0.20 -16.05 4.36
C ALA A 343 -0.39 -14.82 3.65
N VAL A 344 0.44 -13.82 3.34
CA VAL A 344 0.00 -12.62 2.61
C VAL A 344 -0.50 -12.96 1.20
N ARG A 345 0.15 -13.92 0.50
CA ARG A 345 -0.34 -14.39 -0.81
C ARG A 345 -1.69 -15.08 -0.73
N VAL A 346 -1.94 -15.87 0.32
CA VAL A 346 -3.24 -16.52 0.54
C VAL A 346 -4.30 -15.47 0.89
N GLU A 347 -3.95 -14.50 1.75
CA GLU A 347 -4.85 -13.42 2.11
C GLU A 347 -5.21 -12.56 0.89
N LEU A 348 -4.24 -12.22 0.03
CA LEU A 348 -4.48 -11.49 -1.22
C LEU A 348 -5.45 -12.23 -2.16
N LYS A 349 -5.41 -13.57 -2.22
CA LYS A 349 -6.38 -14.34 -3.03
C LYS A 349 -7.82 -14.19 -2.55
N ASN A 350 -8.05 -13.90 -1.27
CA ASN A 350 -9.40 -13.68 -0.73
C ASN A 350 -9.97 -12.32 -1.14
N TYR A 351 -9.13 -11.35 -1.51
CA TYR A 351 -9.55 -10.05 -2.04
C TYR A 351 -9.43 -10.08 -3.57
N SER A 352 -10.49 -10.54 -4.24
CA SER A 352 -10.66 -10.68 -5.71
C SER A 352 -9.75 -9.82 -6.59
N ASP A 353 -9.27 -10.36 -7.73
CA ASP A 353 -8.39 -9.73 -8.75
C ASP A 353 -8.70 -8.24 -8.97
N GLY A 354 -8.07 -7.41 -8.14
CA GLY A 354 -8.06 -5.96 -8.26
C GLY A 354 -7.23 -5.50 -9.45
N PRO A 355 -7.16 -4.18 -9.68
CA PRO A 355 -6.22 -3.66 -10.65
C PRO A 355 -4.78 -4.08 -10.29
N PRO A 356 -3.96 -4.46 -11.27
CA PRO A 356 -2.55 -4.74 -11.02
C PRO A 356 -1.83 -3.47 -10.56
N LEU A 357 -0.80 -3.63 -9.73
CA LEU A 357 0.02 -2.50 -9.26
C LEU A 357 0.90 -1.94 -10.37
N GLU A 358 1.30 -2.78 -11.33
CA GLU A 358 2.21 -2.36 -12.39
C GLU A 358 1.48 -1.49 -13.42
N PRO A 359 1.93 -0.24 -13.67
CA PRO A 359 1.27 0.67 -14.62
C PRO A 359 1.12 0.09 -16.02
N GLU A 360 2.11 -0.68 -16.46
CA GLU A 360 2.10 -1.37 -17.76
C GLU A 360 0.98 -2.41 -17.88
N ARG A 361 0.55 -3.01 -16.76
CA ARG A 361 -0.50 -4.04 -16.71
C ARG A 361 -1.89 -3.47 -16.43
N MET A 362 -1.97 -2.21 -15.99
CA MET A 362 -3.25 -1.53 -15.75
C MET A 362 -4.03 -1.31 -17.05
N GLY A 363 -3.37 -0.97 -18.16
CA GLY A 363 -4.02 -0.79 -19.48
C GLY A 363 -4.71 -2.06 -19.99
N PRO A 364 -4.02 -3.22 -20.04
CA PRO A 364 -4.64 -4.51 -20.37
C PRO A 364 -5.78 -4.90 -19.43
N TYR A 365 -5.65 -4.63 -18.12
CA TYR A 365 -6.72 -4.90 -17.15
C TYR A 365 -7.97 -4.06 -17.41
N LEU A 366 -7.81 -2.75 -17.63
CA LEU A 366 -8.91 -1.85 -18.00
C LEU A 366 -9.57 -2.31 -19.31
N SER A 367 -8.77 -2.69 -20.30
CA SER A 367 -9.26 -3.19 -21.59
C SER A 367 -10.13 -4.45 -21.41
N LYS A 368 -9.68 -5.38 -20.57
CA LYS A 368 -10.46 -6.58 -20.22
C LYS A 368 -11.81 -6.20 -19.58
N LYS A 369 -11.80 -5.27 -18.62
CA LYS A 369 -13.01 -4.81 -17.92
C LYS A 369 -14.00 -4.08 -18.85
N ILE A 370 -13.49 -3.24 -19.75
CA ILE A 370 -14.33 -2.57 -20.76
C ILE A 370 -14.90 -3.56 -21.77
N LEU A 371 -14.12 -4.59 -22.14
CA LEU A 371 -14.59 -5.64 -23.04
C LEU A 371 -15.71 -6.45 -22.39
N GLU A 372 -15.55 -6.85 -21.13
CA GLU A 372 -16.59 -7.52 -20.33
C GLU A 372 -17.89 -6.69 -20.32
N PHE A 373 -17.82 -5.38 -20.06
CA PHE A 373 -18.97 -4.48 -20.13
C PHE A 373 -19.58 -4.39 -21.53
N SER A 374 -18.75 -4.27 -22.57
CA SER A 374 -19.21 -4.15 -23.96
C SER A 374 -19.92 -5.41 -24.45
N ASP A 375 -19.44 -6.58 -24.03
CA ASP A 375 -20.04 -7.88 -24.36
C ASP A 375 -21.39 -8.02 -23.65
N GLN A 376 -21.50 -7.58 -22.39
CA GLN A 376 -22.78 -7.56 -21.66
C GLN A 376 -23.81 -6.62 -22.30
N ILE A 377 -23.41 -5.41 -22.72
CA ILE A 377 -24.30 -4.49 -23.44
C ILE A 377 -24.73 -5.08 -24.79
N SER A 378 -23.80 -5.71 -25.52
CA SER A 378 -24.12 -6.36 -26.80
C SER A 378 -25.09 -7.52 -26.63
N GLU A 379 -24.93 -8.30 -25.57
CA GLU A 379 -25.82 -9.39 -25.23
C GLU A 379 -27.21 -8.89 -24.82
N LEU A 380 -27.29 -7.84 -24.00
CA LEU A 380 -28.55 -7.14 -23.68
C LEU A 380 -29.27 -6.67 -24.96
N CYS A 381 -28.55 -6.08 -25.91
CA CYS A 381 -29.15 -5.69 -27.19
C CYS A 381 -29.64 -6.89 -28.02
N ARG A 382 -29.04 -8.07 -27.86
CA ARG A 382 -29.38 -9.28 -28.63
C ARG A 382 -30.55 -10.06 -28.03
N THR A 383 -30.51 -10.35 -26.74
CA THR A 383 -31.51 -11.18 -26.04
C THR A 383 -32.60 -10.34 -25.39
N GLY A 384 -32.29 -9.09 -25.08
CA GLY A 384 -33.10 -8.24 -24.21
C GLY A 384 -33.10 -8.68 -22.76
N ASP A 385 -32.31 -9.69 -22.37
CA ASP A 385 -32.32 -10.18 -21.00
C ASP A 385 -31.44 -9.31 -20.10
N SER A 386 -32.01 -8.81 -19.01
CA SER A 386 -31.30 -8.06 -17.97
C SER A 386 -31.71 -8.60 -16.59
N ASP A 387 -30.89 -8.35 -15.57
CA ASP A 387 -31.20 -8.76 -14.19
C ASP A 387 -32.51 -8.14 -13.66
N THR A 388 -33.01 -7.07 -14.30
CA THR A 388 -34.26 -6.40 -13.92
C THR A 388 -35.47 -6.84 -14.76
N GLY A 389 -35.26 -7.66 -15.79
CA GLY A 389 -36.31 -8.16 -16.68
C GLY A 389 -35.94 -8.06 -18.16
N ASN A 390 -36.91 -8.29 -19.05
CA ASN A 390 -36.64 -8.27 -20.47
C ASN A 390 -36.83 -6.86 -21.08
N LEU A 391 -35.78 -6.25 -21.63
CA LEU A 391 -35.80 -4.96 -22.31
C LEU A 391 -36.94 -4.87 -23.33
N TYR A 392 -37.09 -5.85 -24.22
CA TYR A 392 -38.14 -5.83 -25.24
C TYR A 392 -39.55 -5.90 -24.66
N SER A 393 -39.72 -6.44 -23.46
CA SER A 393 -41.00 -6.40 -22.75
C SER A 393 -41.37 -4.99 -22.29
N TYR A 394 -40.37 -4.14 -22.00
CA TYR A 394 -40.58 -2.73 -21.67
C TYR A 394 -40.81 -1.86 -22.91
N LEU A 395 -40.19 -2.20 -24.05
CA LEU A 395 -40.36 -1.46 -25.30
C LEU A 395 -41.71 -1.73 -25.97
N ARG A 396 -42.23 -2.96 -25.86
CA ARG A 396 -43.47 -3.38 -26.54
C ARG A 396 -44.71 -2.55 -26.19
N PRO A 397 -45.00 -2.21 -24.92
CA PRO A 397 -46.12 -1.34 -24.58
C PRO A 397 -46.04 0.05 -25.23
N VAL A 398 -44.82 0.61 -25.32
CA VAL A 398 -44.60 1.94 -25.91
C VAL A 398 -44.85 1.91 -27.42
N PHE A 399 -44.36 0.88 -28.13
CA PHE A 399 -44.66 0.71 -29.55
C PHE A 399 -46.14 0.41 -29.80
N LYS A 400 -46.80 -0.34 -28.91
CA LYS A 400 -48.26 -0.54 -28.99
C LYS A 400 -49.02 0.77 -28.80
N GLN A 401 -48.55 1.67 -27.95
CA GLN A 401 -49.13 3.00 -27.80
C GLN A 401 -48.99 3.82 -29.09
N TRP A 402 -47.84 3.75 -29.76
CA TRP A 402 -47.64 4.34 -31.09
C TRP A 402 -48.64 3.80 -32.13
N GLU A 403 -48.83 2.48 -32.19
CA GLU A 403 -49.85 1.86 -33.05
C GLU A 403 -51.28 2.32 -32.71
N CYS A 404 -51.57 2.53 -31.43
CA CYS A 404 -52.85 3.10 -30.99
C CYS A 404 -53.01 4.56 -31.45
N HIS A 405 -51.94 5.36 -31.46
CA HIS A 405 -51.98 6.73 -31.99
C HIS A 405 -52.24 6.77 -33.50
N LEU A 406 -51.67 5.81 -34.26
CA LEU A 406 -51.95 5.68 -35.69
C LEU A 406 -53.42 5.32 -35.96
N SER A 407 -53.96 4.35 -35.22
CA SER A 407 -55.34 3.86 -35.39
C SER A 407 -56.44 4.76 -34.80
N SER A 408 -56.12 5.58 -33.80
CA SER A 408 -57.06 6.54 -33.17
C SER A 408 -57.07 7.92 -33.83
N SER A 409 -56.11 8.17 -34.73
CA SER A 409 -56.09 9.40 -35.52
C SER A 409 -57.38 9.49 -36.35
N LYS A 410 -58.01 10.68 -36.41
CA LYS A 410 -59.27 10.84 -37.15
C LYS A 410 -59.01 10.47 -38.60
N SER A 411 -59.66 9.42 -39.10
CA SER A 411 -59.52 9.04 -40.51
C SER A 411 -59.79 10.26 -41.38
N VAL A 412 -58.94 10.46 -42.39
CA VAL A 412 -59.08 11.48 -43.44
C VAL A 412 -60.49 11.41 -44.02
N LYS A 413 -61.12 10.23 -44.06
CA LYS A 413 -62.54 10.05 -44.38
C LYS A 413 -63.48 10.95 -43.55
N GLN A 414 -63.33 10.99 -42.23
CA GLN A 414 -64.15 11.84 -41.36
C GLN A 414 -63.86 13.33 -41.54
N MET A 415 -62.66 13.68 -41.98
CA MET A 415 -62.27 15.07 -42.28
C MET A 415 -62.82 15.52 -43.64
N THR A 416 -62.79 14.65 -44.64
CA THR A 416 -63.39 14.84 -45.96
C THR A 416 -64.92 14.95 -45.85
N GLU A 417 -65.58 14.04 -45.14
CA GLU A 417 -67.04 14.06 -44.93
C GLU A 417 -67.50 15.37 -44.27
N LYS A 418 -66.80 15.86 -43.24
CA LYS A 418 -67.10 17.15 -42.58
C LYS A 418 -66.87 18.36 -43.49
N TYR A 419 -65.86 18.30 -44.35
CA TYR A 419 -65.60 19.36 -45.31
C TYR A 419 -66.69 19.41 -46.37
N ASP A 420 -67.07 18.26 -46.92
CA ASP A 420 -68.14 18.12 -47.90
C ASP A 420 -69.48 18.60 -47.35
N GLU A 421 -69.78 18.30 -46.09
CA GLU A 421 -70.95 18.82 -45.38
C GLU A 421 -70.93 20.36 -45.24
N ALA A 422 -69.77 20.95 -44.97
CA ALA A 422 -69.62 22.39 -44.77
C ALA A 422 -69.61 23.22 -46.08
N HIS A 423 -69.23 22.61 -47.21
CA HIS A 423 -69.06 23.29 -48.50
C HIS A 423 -70.07 22.83 -49.58
N ARG A 424 -71.02 21.97 -49.21
CA ARG A 424 -72.08 21.47 -50.08
C ARG A 424 -72.90 22.60 -50.70
N GLY A 425 -73.04 22.61 -52.03
CA GLY A 425 -73.83 23.58 -52.79
C GLY A 425 -73.02 24.61 -53.59
N ARG A 426 -71.69 24.70 -53.37
CA ARG A 426 -70.76 25.49 -54.21
C ARG A 426 -70.09 24.64 -55.29
N GLU A 427 -69.82 23.37 -54.99
CA GLU A 427 -69.19 22.40 -55.88
C GLU A 427 -70.22 21.33 -56.31
N LEU A 428 -70.06 20.78 -57.53
CA LEU A 428 -70.91 19.71 -58.03
C LEU A 428 -70.75 18.46 -57.14
N VAL A 429 -71.84 17.71 -56.92
CA VAL A 429 -71.98 16.55 -56.00
C VAL A 429 -70.99 15.39 -56.25
N THR A 430 -70.10 15.52 -57.23
CA THR A 430 -69.22 14.45 -57.75
C THR A 430 -67.76 14.89 -57.94
N PHE A 431 -67.33 16.03 -57.41
CA PHE A 431 -65.94 16.50 -57.52
C PHE A 431 -65.40 16.98 -56.17
N SER A 432 -64.66 16.12 -55.49
CA SER A 432 -63.83 16.46 -54.34
C SER A 432 -62.50 17.05 -54.87
N ASP A 433 -62.15 18.30 -54.52
CA ASP A 433 -60.89 18.91 -54.99
C ASP A 433 -59.67 18.16 -54.43
N TYR A 434 -58.80 17.66 -55.32
CA TYR A 434 -57.55 17.00 -54.95
C TYR A 434 -56.69 17.89 -54.05
N CYS A 435 -56.69 19.22 -54.24
CA CYS A 435 -55.93 20.14 -53.39
C CYS A 435 -56.43 20.18 -51.95
N VAL A 436 -57.73 19.96 -51.73
CA VAL A 436 -58.34 19.86 -50.40
C VAL A 436 -57.96 18.53 -49.75
N TYR A 437 -58.08 17.42 -50.49
CA TYR A 437 -57.65 16.10 -50.03
C TYR A 437 -56.15 16.09 -49.68
N GLU A 438 -55.31 16.62 -50.56
CA GLU A 438 -53.88 16.73 -50.36
C GLU A 438 -53.56 17.57 -49.10
N SER A 439 -54.28 18.66 -48.88
CA SER A 439 -54.12 19.50 -47.67
C SER A 439 -54.54 18.77 -46.39
N MET A 440 -55.59 17.94 -46.44
CA MET A 440 -56.03 17.13 -45.29
C MET A 440 -55.04 16.03 -44.94
N VAL A 441 -54.52 15.31 -45.93
CA VAL A 441 -53.48 14.28 -45.72
C VAL A 441 -52.21 14.91 -45.17
N LYS A 442 -51.77 16.05 -45.73
CA LYS A 442 -50.60 16.79 -45.24
C LYS A 442 -50.74 17.22 -43.78
N LYS A 443 -51.94 17.67 -43.39
CA LYS A 443 -52.25 18.04 -42.01
C LYS A 443 -52.22 16.82 -41.10
N HIS A 444 -52.90 15.75 -41.49
CA HIS A 444 -52.99 14.49 -40.73
C HIS A 444 -51.63 13.86 -40.46
N VAL A 445 -50.82 13.67 -41.51
CA VAL A 445 -49.45 13.15 -41.41
C VAL A 445 -48.57 14.10 -40.59
N GLY A 446 -48.82 15.41 -40.67
CA GLY A 446 -48.16 16.41 -39.85
C GLY A 446 -48.43 16.25 -38.34
N ASP A 447 -49.66 15.92 -37.97
CA ASP A 447 -50.09 15.75 -36.57
C ASP A 447 -49.45 14.50 -35.92
N LEU A 448 -49.07 13.49 -36.71
CA LEU A 448 -48.34 12.29 -36.25
C LEU A 448 -46.88 12.56 -35.84
N LYS A 449 -46.35 13.75 -36.10
CA LYS A 449 -44.98 14.13 -35.74
C LYS A 449 -44.73 14.10 -34.23
N GLN A 450 -45.63 14.71 -33.44
CA GLN A 450 -45.41 14.79 -31.98
C GLN A 450 -45.47 13.41 -31.31
N PRO A 451 -46.48 12.55 -31.57
CA PRO A 451 -46.51 11.21 -31.00
C PRO A 451 -45.30 10.34 -31.38
N ALA A 452 -44.72 10.53 -32.57
CA ALA A 452 -43.50 9.83 -32.98
C ALA A 452 -42.28 10.28 -32.16
N LEU A 453 -42.15 11.59 -31.88
CA LEU A 453 -41.08 12.15 -31.05
C LEU A 453 -41.24 11.76 -29.57
N ASP A 454 -42.47 11.70 -29.07
CA ASP A 454 -42.74 11.23 -27.71
C ASP A 454 -42.38 9.75 -27.56
N THR A 455 -42.73 8.91 -28.55
CA THR A 455 -42.32 7.50 -28.60
C THR A 455 -40.79 7.36 -28.53
N LEU A 456 -40.04 8.16 -29.30
CA LEU A 456 -38.58 8.20 -29.23
C LEU A 456 -38.08 8.52 -27.82
N LYS A 457 -38.62 9.56 -27.17
CA LYS A 457 -38.21 9.99 -25.82
C LYS A 457 -38.44 8.90 -24.78
N PHE A 458 -39.59 8.23 -24.82
CA PHE A 458 -39.90 7.14 -23.89
C PHE A 458 -38.96 5.94 -24.09
N ILE A 459 -38.71 5.54 -25.33
CA ILE A 459 -37.79 4.43 -25.64
C ILE A 459 -36.35 4.77 -25.22
N ARG A 460 -35.88 6.01 -25.51
CA ARG A 460 -34.57 6.50 -25.05
C ARG A 460 -34.44 6.36 -23.54
N GLY A 461 -35.43 6.82 -22.77
CA GLY A 461 -35.40 6.75 -21.30
C GLY A 461 -35.25 5.32 -20.78
N ILE A 462 -35.97 4.35 -21.38
CA ILE A 462 -35.88 2.93 -21.01
C ILE A 462 -34.49 2.38 -21.31
N VAL A 463 -33.98 2.56 -22.53
CA VAL A 463 -32.68 2.03 -22.94
C VAL A 463 -31.54 2.66 -22.13
N GLN A 464 -31.61 3.97 -21.90
CA GLN A 464 -30.64 4.70 -21.09
C GLN A 464 -30.59 4.15 -19.66
N LYS A 465 -31.74 3.89 -19.04
CA LYS A 465 -31.82 3.32 -17.70
C LYS A 465 -31.18 1.92 -17.63
N GLU A 466 -31.48 1.03 -18.57
CA GLU A 466 -30.88 -0.31 -18.59
C GLU A 466 -29.36 -0.24 -18.78
N PHE A 467 -28.85 0.64 -19.64
CA PHE A 467 -27.41 0.83 -19.82
C PHE A 467 -26.72 1.36 -18.54
N MET A 468 -27.39 2.25 -17.79
CA MET A 468 -26.88 2.74 -16.50
C MET A 468 -26.80 1.62 -15.46
N VAL A 469 -27.84 0.78 -15.35
CA VAL A 469 -27.83 -0.37 -14.42
C VAL A 469 -26.70 -1.34 -14.75
N MET A 470 -26.48 -1.65 -16.03
CA MET A 470 -25.37 -2.51 -16.45
C MET A 470 -24.00 -1.90 -16.12
N CYS A 471 -23.86 -0.58 -16.21
CA CYS A 471 -22.64 0.12 -15.81
C CYS A 471 -22.37 -0.02 -14.30
N GLU A 472 -23.40 0.11 -13.47
CA GLU A 472 -23.29 -0.05 -12.01
C GLU A 472 -22.88 -1.48 -11.63
N LEU A 473 -23.44 -2.50 -12.30
CA LEU A 473 -23.11 -3.90 -12.07
C LEU A 473 -21.70 -4.27 -12.54
N CYS A 474 -21.24 -3.72 -13.67
CA CYS A 474 -19.89 -3.96 -14.18
C CYS A 474 -18.80 -3.26 -13.38
N PHE A 475 -19.09 -2.08 -12.84
CA PHE A 475 -18.10 -1.22 -12.18
C PHE A 475 -18.52 -0.80 -10.77
N PRO A 476 -18.76 -1.76 -9.84
CA PRO A 476 -19.19 -1.44 -8.49
C PRO A 476 -18.08 -0.73 -7.70
N ASN A 477 -16.83 -1.18 -7.88
CA ASN A 477 -15.66 -0.76 -7.10
C ASN A 477 -14.89 0.42 -7.70
N TYR A 478 -15.28 0.90 -8.90
CA TYR A 478 -14.53 1.92 -9.67
C TYR A 478 -15.37 3.19 -9.89
N PRO A 479 -15.48 4.08 -8.90
CA PRO A 479 -16.37 5.24 -8.97
C PRO A 479 -16.01 6.22 -10.11
N HIS A 480 -14.72 6.45 -10.35
CA HIS A 480 -14.25 7.33 -11.42
C HIS A 480 -14.56 6.78 -12.81
N LEU A 481 -14.22 5.50 -13.06
CA LEU A 481 -14.55 4.83 -14.31
C LEU A 481 -16.06 4.82 -14.55
N ARG A 482 -16.85 4.48 -13.53
CA ARG A 482 -18.32 4.50 -13.60
C ARG A 482 -18.85 5.87 -13.99
N HIS A 483 -18.37 6.94 -13.36
CA HIS A 483 -18.83 8.30 -13.68
C HIS A 483 -18.57 8.67 -15.14
N ILE A 484 -17.40 8.34 -15.68
CA ILE A 484 -17.04 8.64 -17.07
C ILE A 484 -17.90 7.82 -18.05
N ILE A 485 -18.11 6.53 -17.79
CA ILE A 485 -18.96 5.69 -18.64
C ILE A 485 -20.42 6.16 -18.60
N LEU A 486 -20.93 6.58 -17.44
CA LEU A 486 -22.28 7.16 -17.34
C LEU A 486 -22.42 8.44 -18.16
N ASN A 487 -21.43 9.33 -18.14
CA ASN A 487 -21.42 10.52 -18.98
C ASN A 487 -21.36 10.15 -20.47
N HIS A 488 -20.56 9.15 -20.85
CA HIS A 488 -20.54 8.64 -22.22
C HIS A 488 -21.91 8.09 -22.67
N ILE A 489 -22.62 7.36 -21.80
CA ILE A 489 -23.97 6.86 -22.09
C ILE A 489 -24.91 8.03 -22.37
N ASP A 490 -24.91 9.06 -21.53
CA ASP A 490 -25.81 10.21 -21.71
C ASP A 490 -25.49 11.02 -22.97
N ASP A 491 -24.21 11.27 -23.24
CA ASP A 491 -23.74 11.97 -24.45
C ASP A 491 -24.11 11.21 -25.73
N ILE A 492 -23.91 9.89 -25.75
CA ILE A 492 -24.23 9.04 -26.90
C ILE A 492 -25.73 9.00 -27.13
N GLN A 493 -26.52 8.80 -26.08
CA GLN A 493 -27.99 8.77 -26.17
C GLN A 493 -28.55 10.10 -26.68
N SER A 494 -28.04 11.23 -26.18
CA SER A 494 -28.44 12.58 -26.63
C SER A 494 -28.07 12.84 -28.10
N LYS A 495 -26.86 12.43 -28.54
CA LYS A 495 -26.45 12.53 -29.95
C LYS A 495 -27.30 11.67 -30.87
N GLN A 496 -27.68 10.47 -30.42
CA GLN A 496 -28.50 9.56 -31.21
C GLN A 496 -29.96 10.01 -31.28
N GLU A 497 -30.52 10.51 -30.19
CA GLU A 497 -31.84 11.13 -30.17
C GLU A 497 -31.94 12.23 -31.25
N SER A 498 -31.01 13.20 -31.25
CA SER A 498 -31.02 14.28 -32.25
C SER A 498 -30.94 13.79 -33.70
N LYS A 499 -30.22 12.68 -33.96
CA LYS A 499 -30.17 12.05 -35.29
C LYS A 499 -31.51 11.42 -35.66
N VAL A 500 -32.13 10.69 -34.73
CA VAL A 500 -33.43 10.05 -34.97
C VAL A 500 -34.53 11.10 -35.13
N GLU A 501 -34.54 12.17 -34.33
CA GLU A 501 -35.49 13.27 -34.48
C GLU A 501 -35.46 13.89 -35.87
N LYS A 502 -34.25 14.12 -36.41
CA LYS A 502 -34.08 14.63 -37.78
C LYS A 502 -34.62 13.65 -38.82
N ARG A 503 -34.31 12.36 -38.69
CA ARG A 503 -34.80 11.32 -39.61
C ARG A 503 -36.31 11.13 -39.55
N ILE A 504 -36.91 11.14 -38.36
CA ILE A 504 -38.36 11.11 -38.18
C ILE A 504 -38.97 12.35 -38.86
N HIS A 505 -38.37 13.53 -38.67
CA HIS A 505 -38.88 14.74 -39.31
C HIS A 505 -38.80 14.69 -40.83
N GLU A 506 -37.67 14.25 -41.39
CA GLU A 506 -37.48 14.05 -42.83
C GLU A 506 -38.47 13.02 -43.38
N TYR A 507 -38.64 11.89 -42.70
CA TYR A 507 -39.54 10.82 -43.13
C TYR A 507 -41.00 11.24 -43.14
N ILE A 508 -41.46 11.91 -42.07
CA ILE A 508 -42.81 12.45 -42.01
C ILE A 508 -43.02 13.54 -43.08
N ASN A 509 -42.00 14.34 -43.38
CA ASN A 509 -42.10 15.31 -44.48
C ASN A 509 -42.17 14.63 -45.86
N MET A 510 -41.54 13.47 -46.05
CA MET A 510 -41.68 12.68 -47.27
C MET A 510 -43.08 12.07 -47.40
N GLU A 511 -43.66 11.54 -46.33
CA GLU A 511 -45.02 10.97 -46.33
C GLU A 511 -46.13 12.03 -46.52
N LYS A 512 -45.82 13.32 -46.39
CA LYS A 512 -46.73 14.41 -46.79
C LYS A 512 -46.91 14.52 -48.31
N LEU A 513 -46.05 13.87 -49.10
CA LEU A 513 -46.20 13.77 -50.54
C LEU A 513 -47.24 12.69 -50.84
N VAL A 514 -48.42 13.10 -51.31
CA VAL A 514 -49.50 12.18 -51.68
C VAL A 514 -49.13 11.48 -53.00
N TYR A 515 -48.34 10.41 -52.89
CA TYR A 515 -47.86 9.62 -54.02
C TYR A 515 -47.73 8.14 -53.63
N THR A 516 -48.28 7.25 -54.45
CA THR A 516 -48.15 5.81 -54.27
C THR A 516 -48.04 5.09 -55.61
N GLN A 517 -47.14 4.10 -55.66
CA GLN A 517 -47.05 3.10 -56.73
C GLN A 517 -47.29 1.70 -56.17
N ASP A 518 -47.89 1.62 -54.97
CA ASP A 518 -48.06 0.37 -54.27
C ASP A 518 -48.88 -0.61 -55.13
N PRO A 519 -48.33 -1.81 -55.43
CA PRO A 519 -49.01 -2.75 -56.30
C PRO A 519 -50.35 -3.22 -55.73
N ILE A 520 -50.55 -3.23 -54.41
CA ILE A 520 -51.81 -3.60 -53.76
C ILE A 520 -52.85 -2.49 -53.98
N PHE A 521 -52.44 -1.23 -53.89
CA PHE A 521 -53.29 -0.08 -54.23
C PHE A 521 -53.69 -0.09 -55.71
N ASN A 522 -52.72 -0.30 -56.60
CA ASN A 522 -52.92 -0.33 -58.04
C ASN A 522 -53.79 -1.53 -58.50
N GLN A 523 -53.60 -2.71 -57.91
CA GLN A 523 -54.38 -3.91 -58.23
C GLN A 523 -55.84 -3.77 -57.80
N LYS A 524 -56.11 -3.25 -56.60
CA LYS A 524 -57.48 -2.97 -56.16
C LYS A 524 -58.16 -1.88 -56.99
N ILE A 525 -57.43 -0.88 -57.48
CA ILE A 525 -57.97 0.12 -58.43
C ILE A 525 -58.43 -0.54 -59.74
N VAL A 526 -57.70 -1.55 -60.22
CA VAL A 526 -58.07 -2.31 -61.43
C VAL A 526 -59.31 -3.17 -61.17
N ASP A 527 -59.40 -3.83 -60.01
CA ASP A 527 -60.55 -4.66 -59.62
C ASP A 527 -61.85 -3.84 -59.45
N PHE A 528 -61.74 -2.57 -59.04
CA PHE A 528 -62.89 -1.66 -58.86
C PHE A 528 -63.47 -1.07 -60.16
N LYS A 529 -62.85 -1.28 -61.34
CA LYS A 529 -63.37 -0.78 -62.62
C LYS A 529 -64.75 -1.33 -63.03
N PHE A 530 -65.33 -2.27 -62.28
CA PHE A 530 -66.59 -2.95 -62.56
C PHE A 530 -67.82 -2.45 -61.76
N VAL A 531 -67.72 -1.39 -60.93
CA VAL A 531 -68.84 -0.89 -60.10
C VAL A 531 -69.39 0.44 -60.63
N GLU A 532 -70.70 0.51 -60.92
CA GLU A 532 -71.41 1.69 -61.48
C GLU A 532 -71.53 2.91 -60.53
N LYS A 533 -70.98 2.88 -59.31
CA LYS A 533 -71.11 3.95 -58.30
C LYS A 533 -69.77 4.61 -57.93
N ARG A 534 -69.57 5.84 -58.41
CA ARG A 534 -68.35 6.65 -58.21
C ARG A 534 -68.08 7.09 -56.76
N GLN A 535 -69.11 7.18 -55.91
CA GLN A 535 -68.95 7.57 -54.50
C GLN A 535 -68.30 6.47 -53.63
N GLU A 536 -68.60 5.20 -53.90
CA GLU A 536 -67.98 4.06 -53.20
C GLU A 536 -66.47 3.98 -53.53
N TYR A 537 -66.08 4.36 -54.76
CA TYR A 537 -64.70 4.41 -55.23
C TYR A 537 -63.83 5.42 -54.45
N GLU A 538 -64.32 6.64 -54.20
CA GLU A 538 -63.59 7.65 -53.44
C GLU A 538 -63.35 7.18 -52.00
N THR A 539 -64.38 6.67 -51.33
CA THR A 539 -64.24 6.18 -49.94
C THR A 539 -63.26 5.00 -49.79
N VAL A 540 -63.20 4.09 -50.75
CA VAL A 540 -62.29 2.92 -50.68
C VAL A 540 -60.85 3.31 -51.04
N SER A 541 -60.67 4.24 -51.97
CA SER A 541 -59.34 4.77 -52.35
C SER A 541 -58.69 5.54 -51.20
N LEU A 542 -59.48 6.35 -50.49
CA LEU A 542 -59.06 7.11 -49.31
C LEU A 542 -58.61 6.18 -48.18
N ASP A 543 -59.43 5.20 -47.81
CA ASP A 543 -59.14 4.24 -46.74
C ASP A 543 -57.87 3.42 -47.04
N MET A 544 -57.69 2.97 -48.29
CA MET A 544 -56.50 2.20 -48.67
C MET A 544 -55.21 3.05 -48.66
N GLY A 545 -55.29 4.30 -49.11
CA GLY A 545 -54.14 5.23 -49.10
C GLY A 545 -53.67 5.55 -47.68
N GLU A 546 -54.60 5.81 -46.76
CA GLU A 546 -54.30 6.00 -45.33
C GLU A 546 -53.65 4.76 -44.71
N ASN A 547 -54.20 3.57 -44.97
CA ASN A 547 -53.69 2.32 -44.43
C ASN A 547 -52.24 2.04 -44.84
N ILE A 548 -51.84 2.41 -46.07
CA ILE A 548 -50.46 2.25 -46.56
C ILE A 548 -49.50 3.19 -45.81
N VAL A 549 -49.89 4.46 -45.60
CA VAL A 549 -49.09 5.42 -44.85
C VAL A 549 -48.94 4.98 -43.39
N TYR A 550 -50.02 4.49 -42.76
CA TYR A 550 -49.96 3.95 -41.41
C TYR A 550 -49.05 2.74 -41.29
N GLN A 551 -49.12 1.79 -42.24
CA GLN A 551 -48.27 0.61 -42.21
C GLN A 551 -46.79 1.00 -42.33
N ARG A 552 -46.45 1.91 -43.26
CA ARG A 552 -45.07 2.42 -43.41
C ARG A 552 -44.55 3.09 -42.14
N LEU A 553 -45.38 3.92 -41.50
CA LEU A 553 -45.01 4.60 -40.26
C LEU A 553 -44.95 3.66 -39.05
N ALA A 554 -45.83 2.67 -38.98
CA ALA A 554 -45.83 1.63 -37.95
C ALA A 554 -44.56 0.77 -38.01
N ASP A 555 -44.05 0.52 -39.22
CA ASP A 555 -42.82 -0.26 -39.43
C ASP A 555 -41.56 0.60 -39.25
N TYR A 556 -41.53 1.77 -39.90
CA TYR A 556 -40.32 2.60 -39.97
C TYR A 556 -39.92 3.20 -38.62
N ILE A 557 -40.88 3.75 -37.85
CA ILE A 557 -40.57 4.47 -36.60
C ILE A 557 -39.94 3.55 -35.54
N PRO A 558 -40.48 2.36 -35.24
CA PRO A 558 -39.81 1.41 -34.34
C PRO A 558 -38.46 0.95 -34.87
N MET A 559 -38.32 0.69 -36.18
CA MET A 559 -37.06 0.26 -36.78
C MET A 559 -35.95 1.31 -36.65
N VAL A 560 -36.24 2.57 -36.95
CA VAL A 560 -35.25 3.65 -36.83
C VAL A 560 -34.87 3.89 -35.38
N ILE A 561 -35.83 3.88 -34.45
CA ILE A 561 -35.56 4.05 -33.03
C ILE A 561 -34.67 2.90 -32.51
N LEU A 562 -35.02 1.63 -32.78
CA LEU A 562 -34.26 0.47 -32.31
C LEU A 562 -32.85 0.42 -32.93
N LEU A 563 -32.70 0.82 -34.19
CA LEU A 563 -31.39 0.86 -34.85
C LEU A 563 -30.46 1.86 -34.15
N PHE A 564 -30.90 3.10 -33.94
CA PHE A 564 -30.03 4.17 -33.45
C PHE A 564 -29.89 4.21 -31.92
N ILE A 565 -31.00 4.07 -31.19
CA ILE A 565 -31.04 4.21 -29.73
C ILE A 565 -30.50 2.96 -29.02
N LEU A 566 -30.66 1.78 -29.62
CA LEU A 566 -30.22 0.51 -29.03
C LEU A 566 -28.95 -0.02 -29.70
N LYS A 567 -29.02 -0.37 -30.99
CA LYS A 567 -27.90 -1.07 -31.67
C LYS A 567 -26.69 -0.18 -31.93
N GLU A 568 -26.85 0.97 -32.58
CA GLU A 568 -25.73 1.87 -32.85
C GLU A 568 -25.19 2.51 -31.56
N ALA A 569 -26.06 2.84 -30.61
CA ALA A 569 -25.68 3.32 -29.27
C ALA A 569 -24.70 2.38 -28.59
N ALA A 570 -24.99 1.07 -28.57
CA ALA A 570 -24.10 0.04 -28.03
C ALA A 570 -22.73 0.00 -28.74
N VAL A 571 -22.72 0.09 -30.07
CA VAL A 571 -21.48 0.09 -30.87
C VAL A 571 -20.61 1.32 -30.57
N MET A 572 -21.20 2.51 -30.49
CA MET A 572 -20.44 3.72 -30.14
C MET A 572 -19.98 3.69 -28.69
N LEU A 573 -20.77 3.13 -27.77
CA LEU A 573 -20.39 3.00 -26.37
C LEU A 573 -19.14 2.14 -26.24
N ARG A 574 -19.08 1.02 -26.96
CA ARG A 574 -17.87 0.18 -27.05
C ARG A 574 -16.66 0.96 -27.58
N ALA A 575 -16.83 1.72 -28.66
CA ALA A 575 -15.75 2.51 -29.25
C ALA A 575 -15.24 3.59 -28.28
N HIS A 576 -16.12 4.47 -27.78
CA HIS A 576 -15.73 5.54 -26.86
C HIS A 576 -15.20 5.02 -25.52
N SER A 577 -15.67 3.85 -25.06
CA SER A 577 -15.12 3.23 -23.84
C SER A 577 -13.71 2.72 -24.08
N MET A 578 -13.41 2.13 -25.24
CA MET A 578 -12.05 1.66 -25.57
C MET A 578 -11.05 2.80 -25.70
N ASP A 579 -11.48 3.99 -26.16
CA ASP A 579 -10.62 5.19 -26.24
C ASP A 579 -10.13 5.65 -24.85
N LEU A 580 -10.79 5.26 -23.75
CA LEU A 580 -10.34 5.57 -22.38
C LEU A 580 -8.98 4.95 -22.05
N ARG A 581 -8.54 3.93 -22.79
CA ARG A 581 -7.21 3.35 -22.66
C ARG A 581 -6.10 4.32 -23.09
N ASP A 582 -6.39 5.14 -24.10
CA ASP A 582 -5.39 6.02 -24.73
C ASP A 582 -5.36 7.41 -24.06
N GLY A 583 -6.20 7.62 -23.04
CA GLY A 583 -6.25 8.83 -22.21
C GLY A 583 -5.11 8.92 -21.17
N ALA A 584 -4.87 10.14 -20.68
CA ALA A 584 -3.67 10.51 -19.93
C ALA A 584 -3.50 9.90 -18.52
N ASP A 585 -4.44 9.10 -17.99
CA ASP A 585 -4.28 8.55 -16.64
C ASP A 585 -5.17 7.31 -16.33
N VAL A 586 -4.81 6.14 -16.89
CA VAL A 586 -5.46 4.84 -16.59
C VAL A 586 -5.49 4.54 -15.08
N VAL A 587 -4.48 5.02 -14.34
CA VAL A 587 -4.36 4.84 -12.89
C VAL A 587 -5.54 5.46 -12.14
N LYS A 588 -5.96 6.66 -12.54
CA LYS A 588 -7.09 7.38 -11.91
C LYS A 588 -8.42 6.69 -12.15
N LEU A 589 -8.57 5.99 -13.27
CA LEU A 589 -9.80 5.27 -13.62
C LEU A 589 -10.01 4.04 -12.75
N LEU A 590 -8.92 3.36 -12.38
CA LEU A 590 -8.93 2.10 -11.63
C LEU A 590 -8.80 2.29 -10.11
N VAL A 591 -8.90 3.51 -9.59
CA VAL A 591 -8.88 3.75 -8.14
C VAL A 591 -10.11 3.13 -7.50
N GLU A 592 -9.88 2.25 -6.52
CA GLU A 592 -10.92 1.68 -5.68
C GLU A 592 -11.12 2.53 -4.43
N ASP A 593 -12.37 2.87 -4.11
CA ASP A 593 -12.74 3.53 -2.84
C ASP A 593 -13.31 2.55 -1.81
N THR A 594 -13.11 1.25 -2.01
CA THR A 594 -13.62 0.22 -1.11
C THR A 594 -12.62 -0.09 0.00
N GLU A 595 -13.12 -0.48 1.17
CA GLU A 595 -12.29 -1.02 2.26
C GLU A 595 -11.42 -2.19 1.78
N ALA A 596 -11.97 -3.03 0.89
CA ALA A 596 -11.25 -4.11 0.22
C ALA A 596 -10.07 -3.59 -0.63
N GLY A 597 -10.24 -2.48 -1.36
CA GLY A 597 -9.15 -1.85 -2.13
C GLY A 597 -8.02 -1.34 -1.24
N ARG A 598 -8.35 -0.64 -0.14
CA ARG A 598 -7.35 -0.17 0.84
C ARG A 598 -6.59 -1.32 1.48
N LYS A 599 -7.31 -2.38 1.86
CA LYS A 599 -6.70 -3.59 2.44
C LYS A 599 -5.83 -4.33 1.43
N ARG A 600 -6.23 -4.39 0.16
CA ARG A 600 -5.41 -4.97 -0.91
C ARG A 600 -4.13 -4.16 -1.10
N ALA A 601 -4.19 -2.83 -1.10
CA ALA A 601 -3.02 -1.97 -1.20
C ALA A 601 -2.03 -2.17 -0.04
N ASP A 602 -2.52 -2.26 1.20
CA ASP A 602 -1.70 -2.56 2.37
C ASP A 602 -1.04 -3.94 2.27
N LEU A 603 -1.81 -4.97 1.90
CA LEU A 603 -1.29 -6.33 1.69
C LEU A 603 -0.23 -6.39 0.58
N HIS A 604 -0.40 -5.62 -0.47
CA HIS A 604 0.59 -5.49 -1.54
C HIS A 604 1.87 -4.81 -1.05
N GLN A 605 1.77 -3.70 -0.33
CA GLN A 605 2.92 -3.04 0.27
C GLN A 605 3.66 -3.98 1.22
N ARG A 606 2.91 -4.73 2.02
CA ARG A 606 3.42 -5.78 2.92
C ARG A 606 4.17 -6.87 2.16
N MET A 607 3.57 -7.37 1.07
CA MET A 607 4.18 -8.39 0.21
C MET A 607 5.49 -7.90 -0.41
N GLU A 608 5.53 -6.66 -0.89
CA GLU A 608 6.74 -6.06 -1.48
C GLU A 608 7.86 -5.90 -0.46
N ARG A 609 7.56 -5.43 0.76
CA ARG A 609 8.56 -5.39 1.85
C ARG A 609 9.17 -6.77 2.09
N LEU A 610 8.32 -7.79 2.25
CA LEU A 610 8.75 -9.16 2.49
C LEU A 610 9.55 -9.74 1.33
N ARG A 611 9.19 -9.40 0.08
CA ARG A 611 9.92 -9.81 -1.13
C ARG A 611 11.32 -9.19 -1.18
N LEU A 612 11.43 -7.89 -0.93
CA LEU A 612 12.73 -7.20 -0.86
C LEU A 612 13.61 -7.79 0.24
N ALA A 613 13.04 -8.15 1.38
CA ALA A 613 13.76 -8.83 2.46
C ALA A 613 14.25 -10.22 2.01
N GLN A 614 13.40 -10.99 1.34
CA GLN A 614 13.76 -12.31 0.79
C GLN A 614 14.91 -12.19 -0.23
N GLU A 615 14.81 -11.29 -1.20
CA GLU A 615 15.85 -11.06 -2.21
C GLU A 615 17.18 -10.67 -1.56
N ARG A 616 17.14 -9.79 -0.55
CA ARG A 616 18.36 -9.40 0.18
C ARG A 616 18.98 -10.59 0.94
N THR A 617 18.18 -11.41 1.63
CA THR A 617 18.70 -12.61 2.30
C THR A 617 19.31 -13.63 1.34
N LEU A 618 18.74 -13.80 0.15
CA LEU A 618 19.25 -14.71 -0.87
C LEU A 618 20.54 -14.19 -1.52
N SER A 619 20.64 -12.87 -1.76
CA SER A 619 21.82 -12.26 -2.36
C SER A 619 23.09 -12.46 -1.53
N HIS A 620 22.98 -12.51 -0.19
CA HIS A 620 24.14 -12.74 0.68
C HIS A 620 24.67 -14.17 0.65
N LEU A 621 23.85 -15.17 0.29
CA LEU A 621 24.28 -16.57 0.15
C LEU A 621 25.18 -16.81 -1.07
N PHE A 622 25.13 -15.94 -2.07
CA PHE A 622 25.99 -16.08 -3.26
C PHE A 622 27.40 -15.49 -3.06
N TRP A 623 27.63 -14.77 -1.96
CA TRP A 623 28.93 -14.17 -1.60
C TRP A 623 29.66 -14.90 -0.48
N THR A 624 29.02 -15.87 0.17
CA THR A 624 29.61 -16.82 1.13
C THR A 624 29.85 -18.15 0.47
#